data_AF-A0A8X6GHV8-F1
#
_entry.id   AF-A0A8X6GHV8-F1
#
_cell.length_a   1.000
_cell.length_b   1.000
_cell.length_c   1.000
_cell.angle_alpha   90.00
_cell.angle_beta   90.00
_cell.angle_gamma   90.00
#
_symmetry.space_group_name_H-M   'P 1'
#
loop_
_entity.id
_entity.type
_entity.pdbx_description
1 polymer ?
#
loop_
_entity_poly.entity_id
_entity_poly.type
_entity_poly.pdbx_seq_one_letter_code
_entity_poly.pdbx_strand_id
1 'polypeptide(L)'
;MEIVGSKHQTEIGIVLELGWSIGTVTLVGVVWFLQSWFWLQLVISLAFIPFAFALGILSESPRWLQTRGKTGKLKKLLTKAAAVNGRDVQEDFKNLDLQKENEERHTATLFEVLKMTKMRKRLFNMIYQWMVSGFLYYAFSYNITDLAGDKYLNFLISGLVEFPAYALVFWSIKRWGRRPTLVSLMLVEGASFVAILCVPV
;
A
#
# COMPACT_ATOMS: atom_id res chain seq x y z
N MET A 1 0.29 -5.16 5.92
CA MET A 1 -1.01 -5.74 6.30
C MET A 1 -0.83 -7.13 6.91
N GLU A 2 -0.31 -7.20 8.12
CA GLU A 2 -0.09 -8.48 8.82
C GLU A 2 -1.14 -8.77 9.90
N ILE A 3 -1.94 -7.77 10.25
CA ILE A 3 -2.96 -7.81 11.30
C ILE A 3 -4.30 -8.34 10.77
N VAL A 4 -4.45 -8.42 9.44
CA VAL A 4 -5.72 -8.73 8.76
C VAL A 4 -5.62 -10.06 8.03
N GLY A 5 -6.69 -10.85 8.10
CA GLY A 5 -6.83 -12.11 7.36
C GLY A 5 -6.59 -11.97 5.86
N SER A 6 -5.98 -13.00 5.27
CA SER A 6 -5.51 -13.04 3.87
C SER A 6 -6.56 -12.63 2.82
N LYS A 7 -7.84 -12.86 3.10
CA LYS A 7 -8.97 -12.54 2.23
C LYS A 7 -9.18 -11.03 2.03
N HIS A 8 -8.95 -10.22 3.07
CA HIS A 8 -9.21 -8.78 3.05
C HIS A 8 -7.94 -7.94 2.81
N GLN A 9 -6.78 -8.57 2.64
CA GLN A 9 -5.51 -7.87 2.44
C GLN A 9 -5.50 -7.03 1.16
N THR A 10 -6.20 -7.46 0.10
CA THR A 10 -6.22 -6.66 -1.13
C THR A 10 -7.18 -5.46 -0.98
N GLU A 11 -8.28 -5.65 -0.27
CA GLU A 11 -9.29 -4.61 -0.04
C GLU A 11 -8.73 -3.48 0.83
N ILE A 12 -8.06 -3.83 1.94
CA ILE A 12 -7.44 -2.83 2.83
C ILE A 12 -6.26 -2.14 2.15
N GLY A 13 -5.56 -2.82 1.24
CA GLY A 13 -4.53 -2.18 0.42
C GLY A 13 -5.09 -1.00 -0.35
N ILE A 14 -6.23 -1.20 -1.03
CA ILE A 14 -6.89 -0.13 -1.79
C ILE A 14 -7.38 0.99 -0.87
N VAL A 15 -7.84 0.66 0.35
CA VAL A 15 -8.23 1.67 1.34
C VAL A 15 -7.04 2.52 1.81
N LEU A 16 -5.85 1.93 1.93
CA LEU A 16 -4.64 2.69 2.25
C LEU A 16 -4.25 3.64 1.12
N GLU A 17 -4.42 3.21 -0.13
CA GLU A 17 -4.18 4.05 -1.31
C GLU A 17 -5.16 5.23 -1.37
N LEU A 18 -6.42 5.07 -0.95
CA LEU A 18 -7.35 6.20 -0.81
C LEU A 18 -6.83 7.28 0.15
N GLY A 19 -6.08 6.89 1.18
CA GLY A 19 -5.41 7.82 2.08
C GLY A 19 -4.38 8.69 1.37
N TRP A 20 -3.70 8.14 0.36
CA TRP A 20 -2.76 8.89 -0.49
C TRP A 20 -3.49 10.00 -1.26
N SER A 21 -4.59 9.69 -1.96
CA SER A 21 -5.38 10.68 -2.71
C SER A 21 -5.96 11.78 -1.83
N ILE A 22 -6.47 11.41 -0.65
CA ILE A 22 -6.95 12.39 0.34
C ILE A 22 -5.82 13.33 0.74
N GLY A 23 -4.61 12.78 0.96
CA GLY A 23 -3.41 13.56 1.22
C GLY A 23 -3.10 14.55 0.09
N THR A 24 -3.11 14.09 -1.16
CA THR A 24 -2.85 14.91 -2.35
C THR A 24 -3.86 16.05 -2.50
N VAL A 25 -5.16 15.76 -2.41
CA VAL A 25 -6.23 16.78 -2.52
C VAL A 25 -6.16 17.79 -1.38
N THR A 26 -5.93 17.32 -0.15
CA THR A 26 -5.76 18.20 1.01
C THR A 26 -4.54 19.09 0.85
N LEU A 27 -3.42 18.54 0.37
CA LEU A 27 -2.18 19.27 0.12
C LEU A 27 -2.40 20.38 -0.91
N VAL A 28 -3.10 20.11 -2.02
CA VAL A 28 -3.45 21.15 -3.02
C VAL A 28 -4.21 22.30 -2.35
N GLY A 29 -5.21 21.97 -1.53
CA GLY A 29 -5.99 22.96 -0.80
C GLY A 29 -5.12 23.83 0.11
N VAL A 30 -4.23 23.20 0.88
CA VAL A 30 -3.30 23.92 1.77
C VAL A 30 -2.32 24.79 0.98
N VAL A 31 -1.79 24.30 -0.14
CA VAL A 31 -0.88 25.07 -1.02
C VAL A 31 -1.58 26.28 -1.64
N TRP A 32 -2.87 26.17 -1.96
CA TRP A 32 -3.65 27.29 -2.48
C TRP A 32 -3.79 28.42 -1.45
N PHE A 33 -3.96 28.09 -0.16
CA PHE A 33 -4.01 29.07 0.92
C PHE A 33 -2.62 29.57 1.35
N LEU A 34 -1.63 28.69 1.40
CA LEU A 34 -0.28 28.94 1.88
C LEU A 34 0.71 28.84 0.73
N GLN A 35 0.85 29.93 -0.02
CA GLN A 35 1.79 30.03 -1.15
C GLN A 35 3.27 30.15 -0.71
N SER A 36 3.59 29.86 0.55
CA SER A 36 4.94 29.94 1.12
C SER A 36 5.48 28.56 1.46
N TRP A 37 6.61 28.18 0.85
CA TRP A 37 7.24 26.87 1.02
C TRP A 37 7.57 26.53 2.49
N PHE A 38 7.95 27.53 3.29
CA PHE A 38 8.28 27.34 4.71
C PHE A 38 7.05 26.90 5.53
N TRP A 39 5.93 27.61 5.36
CA TRP A 39 4.69 27.29 6.07
C TRP A 39 4.13 25.93 5.64
N LEU A 40 4.27 25.58 4.35
CA LEU A 40 3.92 24.26 3.86
C LEU A 40 4.73 23.15 4.54
N GLN A 41 6.05 23.30 4.59
CA GLN A 41 6.92 22.32 5.24
C GLN A 41 6.60 22.17 6.73
N LEU A 42 6.26 23.28 7.40
CA LEU A 42 5.89 23.29 8.82
C LEU A 42 4.56 22.57 9.05
N VAL A 43 3.52 22.84 8.26
CA VAL A 43 2.21 22.18 8.36
C VAL A 43 2.36 20.67 8.12
N ILE A 44 3.11 20.26 7.10
CA ILE A 44 3.38 18.85 6.83
C ILE A 44 4.09 18.19 8.01
N SER A 45 5.12 18.85 8.56
CA SER A 45 5.86 18.33 9.71
C SER A 45 4.99 18.17 10.95
N LEU A 46 4.11 19.15 11.22
CA LEU A 46 3.16 19.07 12.33
C LEU A 46 2.12 17.96 12.13
N ALA A 47 1.70 17.69 10.89
CA ALA A 47 0.77 16.61 10.58
C ALA A 47 1.31 15.21 10.92
N PHE A 48 2.63 15.03 11.06
CA PHE A 48 3.23 13.77 11.52
C PHE A 48 3.16 13.55 13.04
N ILE A 49 2.93 14.59 13.83
CA ILE A 49 2.93 14.48 15.30
C ILE A 49 1.81 13.55 15.81
N PRO A 50 0.54 13.68 15.37
CA PRO A 50 -0.52 12.74 15.75
C PRO A 50 -0.20 11.29 15.37
N PHE A 51 0.47 11.08 14.23
CA PHE A 51 0.88 9.76 13.78
C PHE A 51 1.92 9.14 14.73
N ALA A 52 2.89 9.93 15.22
CA ALA A 52 3.86 9.46 16.21
C ALA A 52 3.20 8.98 17.52
N PHE A 53 2.17 9.68 17.99
CA PHE A 53 1.38 9.23 19.14
C PHE A 53 0.57 7.96 18.84
N ALA A 54 -0.01 7.86 17.65
CA ALA A 54 -0.76 6.68 17.24
C ALA A 54 0.11 5.41 17.18
N LEU A 55 1.40 5.52 16.84
CA LEU A 55 2.34 4.40 16.88
C LEU A 55 2.52 3.81 18.28
N GLY A 56 2.40 4.62 19.34
CA GLY A 56 2.45 4.15 20.73
C GLY A 56 1.21 3.35 21.15
N ILE A 57 0.07 3.58 20.49
CA ILE A 57 -1.21 2.90 20.77
C ILE A 57 -1.35 1.63 19.94
N LEU A 58 -0.70 1.57 18.76
CA LEU A 58 -0.83 0.46 17.83
C LEU A 58 -0.17 -0.80 18.40
N SER A 59 -0.95 -1.89 18.46
CA SER A 59 -0.43 -3.19 18.88
C SER A 59 0.58 -3.75 17.87
N GLU A 60 1.63 -4.42 18.37
CA GLU A 60 2.60 -5.15 17.54
C GLU A 60 1.90 -6.18 16.63
N SER A 61 2.48 -6.43 15.43
CA SER A 61 1.94 -7.39 14.46
C SER A 61 1.85 -8.81 15.05
N PRO A 62 0.71 -9.53 14.88
CA PRO A 62 0.58 -10.92 15.31
C PRO A 62 1.65 -11.85 14.72
N ARG A 63 2.03 -11.66 13.45
CA ARG A 63 3.08 -12.44 12.78
C ARG A 63 4.47 -12.15 13.35
N TRP A 64 4.74 -10.90 13.71
CA TRP A 64 5.99 -10.54 14.36
C TRP A 64 6.09 -11.16 15.76
N LEU A 65 4.99 -11.14 16.53
CA LEU A 65 4.91 -11.79 17.83
C LEU A 65 5.10 -13.32 17.73
N GLN A 66 4.54 -13.94 16.69
CA GLN A 66 4.67 -15.37 16.39
C GLN A 66 6.13 -15.74 16.06
N THR A 67 6.75 -15.04 15.10
CA THR A 67 8.14 -15.29 14.66
C THR A 67 9.16 -15.00 15.77
N ARG A 68 8.90 -14.02 16.64
CA ARG A 68 9.73 -13.75 17.84
C ARG A 68 9.45 -14.69 19.01
N GLY A 69 8.52 -15.64 18.87
CA GLY A 69 8.19 -16.63 19.89
C GLY A 69 7.50 -16.08 21.13
N LYS A 70 7.00 -14.84 21.10
CA LYS A 70 6.31 -14.15 22.22
C LYS A 70 4.87 -14.65 22.39
N THR A 71 4.67 -15.94 22.68
CA THR A 71 3.34 -16.58 22.74
C THR A 71 2.41 -15.96 23.79
N GLY A 72 2.92 -15.51 24.93
CA GLY A 72 2.08 -14.87 25.95
C GLY A 72 1.41 -13.58 25.48
N LYS A 73 2.15 -12.71 24.76
CA LYS A 73 1.59 -11.48 24.17
C LYS A 73 0.65 -11.78 23.01
N LEU A 74 1.01 -12.77 22.19
CA LEU A 74 0.18 -13.22 21.06
C LEU A 74 -1.18 -13.76 21.53
N LYS A 75 -1.19 -14.64 22.55
CA LYS A 75 -2.42 -15.19 23.11
C LYS A 75 -3.34 -14.08 23.63
N LYS A 76 -2.81 -13.11 24.40
CA LYS A 76 -3.57 -11.93 24.86
C LYS A 76 -4.16 -11.09 23.71
N LEU A 77 -3.38 -10.85 22.66
CA LEU A 77 -3.82 -10.08 21.50
C LEU A 77 -4.94 -10.81 20.74
N LEU A 78 -4.78 -12.11 20.50
CA LEU A 78 -5.78 -12.93 19.81
C LEU A 78 -7.07 -13.07 20.63
N THR A 79 -6.99 -13.28 21.94
CA THR A 79 -8.18 -13.31 22.81
C THR A 79 -8.93 -11.98 22.78
N LYS A 80 -8.22 -10.84 22.82
CA LYS A 80 -8.85 -9.52 22.71
C LYS A 80 -9.52 -9.32 21.35
N ALA A 81 -8.84 -9.69 20.26
CA ALA A 81 -9.40 -9.60 18.91
C ALA A 81 -10.61 -10.53 18.73
N ALA A 82 -10.57 -11.72 19.30
CA ALA A 82 -11.65 -12.70 19.21
C ALA A 82 -12.85 -12.34 20.08
N ALA A 83 -12.65 -11.70 21.24
CA ALA A 83 -13.73 -11.15 22.04
C ALA A 83 -14.49 -10.05 21.28
N VAL A 84 -13.77 -9.21 20.53
CA VAL A 84 -14.39 -8.19 19.66
C VAL A 84 -15.10 -8.84 18.46
N ASN A 85 -14.55 -9.93 17.92
CA ASN A 85 -15.09 -10.63 16.75
C ASN A 85 -16.10 -11.75 17.07
N GLY A 86 -16.39 -12.02 18.35
CA GLY A 86 -17.32 -13.06 18.80
C GLY A 86 -16.93 -14.49 18.40
N ARG A 87 -15.64 -14.83 18.32
CA ARG A 87 -15.15 -16.17 17.94
C ARG A 87 -14.40 -16.85 19.09
N ASP A 88 -14.44 -18.19 19.11
CA ASP A 88 -13.60 -18.99 20.00
C ASP A 88 -12.21 -19.23 19.38
N VAL A 89 -11.16 -19.19 20.21
CA VAL A 89 -9.74 -19.12 19.80
C VAL A 89 -8.98 -20.41 20.12
N GLN A 90 -9.66 -21.40 20.71
CA GLN A 90 -9.01 -22.61 21.22
C GLN A 90 -8.30 -23.42 20.12
N GLU A 91 -8.86 -23.52 18.91
CA GLU A 91 -8.21 -24.21 17.79
C GLU A 91 -6.98 -23.44 17.25
N ASP A 92 -7.05 -22.11 17.19
CA ASP A 92 -5.93 -21.28 16.73
C ASP A 92 -4.73 -21.39 17.68
N PHE A 93 -4.97 -21.49 19.00
CA PHE A 93 -3.90 -21.71 19.98
C PHE A 93 -3.22 -23.07 19.84
N LYS A 94 -3.98 -24.12 19.50
CA LYS A 94 -3.44 -25.46 19.27
C LYS A 94 -2.55 -25.51 18.02
N ASN A 95 -2.98 -24.87 16.94
CA ASN A 95 -2.20 -24.76 15.71
C ASN A 95 -0.90 -23.94 15.90
N LEU A 96 -0.95 -22.89 16.73
CA LEU A 96 0.21 -22.06 17.05
C LEU A 96 1.30 -22.81 17.84
N ASP A 97 0.89 -23.62 18.81
CA ASP A 97 1.83 -24.40 19.64
C ASP A 97 2.46 -25.55 18.81
N LEU A 98 1.71 -26.16 17.88
CA LEU A 98 2.22 -27.18 16.93
C LEU A 98 3.22 -26.63 15.89
N GLN A 99 3.03 -25.38 15.41
CA GLN A 99 3.97 -24.75 14.47
C GLN A 99 5.31 -24.39 15.12
N LYS A 100 5.29 -24.03 16.42
CA LYS A 100 6.50 -23.74 17.19
C LYS A 100 7.42 -24.94 17.35
N GLU A 101 6.85 -26.14 17.39
CA GLU A 101 7.60 -27.40 17.60
C GLU A 101 8.25 -27.91 16.30
N ASN A 102 7.74 -27.50 15.12
CA ASN A 102 8.19 -27.98 13.81
C ASN A 102 9.11 -27.01 13.04
N GLU A 103 9.22 -25.73 13.43
CA GLU A 103 10.03 -24.76 12.68
C GLU A 103 11.41 -24.52 13.33
N GLU A 104 12.42 -25.26 12.87
CA GLU A 104 13.82 -24.82 12.97
C GLU A 104 13.98 -23.49 12.20
N ARG A 105 14.41 -22.46 12.93
CA ARG A 105 14.41 -21.06 12.46
C ARG A 105 15.51 -20.83 11.42
N HIS A 106 15.18 -20.97 10.15
CA HIS A 106 16.01 -20.43 9.08
C HIS A 106 15.63 -18.97 8.80
N THR A 107 16.45 -18.04 9.30
CA THR A 107 16.44 -16.66 8.80
C THR A 107 16.98 -16.68 7.38
N ALA A 108 16.09 -16.71 6.39
CA ALA A 108 16.48 -16.71 4.99
C ALA A 108 17.28 -15.44 4.68
N THR A 109 18.57 -15.60 4.39
CA THR A 109 19.42 -14.48 4.00
C THR A 109 19.02 -14.04 2.59
N LEU A 110 19.13 -12.75 2.24
CA LEU A 110 18.79 -12.24 0.89
C LEU A 110 19.46 -13.07 -0.23
N PHE A 111 20.66 -13.57 0.03
CA PHE A 111 21.41 -14.44 -0.89
C PHE A 111 20.77 -15.82 -1.10
N GLU A 112 20.12 -16.39 -0.07
CA GLU A 112 19.40 -17.66 -0.16
C GLU A 112 18.09 -17.51 -0.95
N VAL A 113 17.42 -16.36 -0.81
CA VAL A 113 16.24 -16.00 -1.61
C VAL A 113 16.60 -15.90 -3.10
N LEU A 114 17.79 -15.36 -3.43
CA LEU A 114 18.31 -15.28 -4.79
C LEU A 114 18.71 -16.64 -5.37
N LYS A 115 19.09 -17.60 -4.50
CA LYS A 115 19.45 -18.97 -4.89
C LYS A 115 18.23 -19.77 -5.35
N MET A 116 17.04 -19.46 -4.82
CA MET A 116 15.78 -20.11 -5.20
C MET A 116 15.19 -19.51 -6.50
N THR A 117 15.24 -20.25 -7.60
CA THR A 117 14.79 -19.80 -8.93
C THR A 117 13.36 -19.24 -8.96
N LYS A 118 12.41 -19.85 -8.22
CA LYS A 118 11.01 -19.37 -8.17
C LYS A 118 10.89 -18.03 -7.42
N MET A 119 11.64 -17.85 -6.32
CA MET A 119 11.64 -16.62 -5.53
C MET A 119 12.36 -15.50 -6.27
N ARG A 120 13.48 -15.82 -6.92
CA ARG A 120 14.21 -14.89 -7.79
C ARG A 120 13.32 -14.30 -8.88
N LYS A 121 12.58 -15.13 -9.63
CA LYS A 121 11.64 -14.64 -10.67
C LYS A 121 10.59 -13.69 -10.10
N ARG A 122 10.03 -14.00 -8.93
CA ARG A 122 9.04 -13.14 -8.26
C ARG A 122 9.65 -11.82 -7.80
N LEU A 123 10.86 -11.87 -7.23
CA LEU A 123 11.59 -10.68 -6.79
C LEU A 123 11.88 -9.74 -7.97
N PHE A 124 12.46 -10.26 -9.05
CA PHE A 124 12.73 -9.45 -10.25
C PHE A 124 11.44 -8.86 -10.83
N ASN A 125 10.35 -9.63 -10.89
CA ASN A 125 9.07 -9.10 -11.35
C ASN A 125 8.54 -7.97 -10.45
N MET A 126 8.70 -8.07 -9.13
CA MET A 126 8.30 -7.01 -8.20
C MET A 126 9.18 -5.76 -8.36
N ILE A 127 10.50 -5.93 -8.48
CA ILE A 127 11.44 -4.82 -8.68
C ILE A 127 11.13 -4.10 -10.00
N TYR A 128 10.98 -4.86 -11.08
CA TYR A 128 10.62 -4.32 -12.39
C TYR A 128 9.31 -3.54 -12.31
N GLN A 129 8.31 -4.10 -11.65
CA GLN A 129 7.01 -3.45 -11.50
C GLN A 129 7.10 -2.12 -10.74
N TRP A 130 7.87 -2.12 -9.65
CA TRP A 130 8.04 -0.94 -8.81
C TRP A 130 8.81 0.16 -9.56
N MET A 131 9.82 -0.23 -10.34
CA MET A 131 10.59 0.67 -11.19
C MET A 131 9.71 1.32 -12.25
N VAL A 132 8.96 0.53 -13.03
CA VAL A 132 8.05 1.04 -14.07
C VAL A 132 7.02 2.00 -13.46
N SER A 133 6.34 1.58 -12.38
CA SER A 133 5.32 2.41 -11.73
C SER A 133 5.91 3.70 -11.15
N GLY A 134 7.12 3.63 -10.56
CA GLY A 134 7.80 4.80 -9.99
C GLY A 134 8.19 5.81 -11.07
N PHE A 135 8.80 5.35 -12.17
CA PHE A 135 9.14 6.25 -13.29
C PHE A 135 7.91 6.94 -13.87
N LEU A 136 6.83 6.19 -14.09
CA LEU A 136 5.60 6.75 -14.64
C LEU A 136 4.94 7.74 -13.69
N TYR A 137 4.90 7.42 -12.39
CA TYR A 137 4.36 8.33 -11.37
C TYR A 137 5.10 9.67 -11.32
N TYR A 138 6.44 9.64 -11.30
CA TYR A 138 7.23 10.88 -11.30
C TYR A 138 7.12 11.61 -12.63
N ALA A 139 7.13 10.90 -13.76
CA ALA A 139 6.93 11.51 -15.07
C ALA A 139 5.59 12.24 -15.14
N PHE A 140 4.49 11.62 -14.71
CA PHE A 140 3.18 12.27 -14.62
C PHE A 140 3.22 13.47 -13.68
N SER A 141 3.77 13.31 -12.48
CA SER A 141 3.82 14.38 -11.47
C SER A 141 4.58 15.63 -11.95
N TYR A 142 5.65 15.46 -12.74
CA TYR A 142 6.37 16.59 -13.32
C TYR A 142 5.63 17.20 -14.51
N ASN A 143 5.06 16.39 -15.41
CA ASN A 143 4.38 16.90 -16.60
C ASN A 143 3.03 17.56 -16.28
N ILE A 144 2.38 17.22 -15.16
CA ILE A 144 1.07 17.77 -14.81
C ILE A 144 1.13 19.28 -14.51
N THR A 145 2.29 19.77 -14.08
CA THR A 145 2.53 21.21 -13.85
C THR A 145 2.85 21.97 -15.12
N ASP A 146 3.21 21.27 -16.19
CA ASP A 146 3.53 21.84 -17.51
C ASP A 146 2.34 21.83 -18.46
N LEU A 147 1.26 21.13 -18.09
CA LEU A 147 0.00 21.13 -18.82
C LEU A 147 -0.59 22.55 -18.85
N ALA A 148 -1.09 22.98 -20.02
CA ALA A 148 -1.68 24.30 -20.19
C ALA A 148 -2.85 24.53 -19.21
N GLY A 149 -2.82 25.61 -18.43
CA GLY A 149 -3.83 25.95 -17.43
C GLY A 149 -3.23 26.32 -16.06
N ASP A 150 -4.07 26.28 -15.03
CA ASP A 150 -3.65 26.52 -13.65
C ASP A 150 -3.06 25.24 -13.03
N LYS A 151 -1.82 25.33 -12.54
CA LYS A 151 -1.06 24.21 -11.96
C LYS A 151 -1.78 23.59 -10.75
N TYR A 152 -2.45 24.40 -9.93
CA TYR A 152 -3.18 23.94 -8.77
C TYR A 152 -4.46 23.21 -9.16
N LEU A 153 -5.17 23.70 -10.17
CA LEU A 153 -6.36 23.01 -10.69
C LEU A 153 -5.99 21.68 -11.35
N ASN A 154 -4.91 21.64 -12.14
CA ASN A 154 -4.44 20.40 -12.76
C ASN A 154 -4.07 19.35 -11.70
N PHE A 155 -3.38 19.75 -10.64
CA PHE A 155 -3.03 18.86 -9.53
C PHE A 155 -4.25 18.43 -8.71
N LEU A 156 -5.25 19.31 -8.52
CA LEU A 156 -6.52 18.98 -7.87
C LEU A 156 -7.31 17.94 -8.66
N ILE A 157 -7.45 18.14 -9.97
CA ILE A 157 -8.17 17.22 -10.86
C ILE A 157 -7.49 15.85 -10.83
N SER A 158 -6.15 15.80 -10.85
CA SER A 158 -5.39 14.56 -10.71
C SER A 158 -5.76 13.79 -9.45
N GLY A 159 -5.72 14.46 -8.30
CA GLY A 159 -6.07 13.82 -7.02
C GLY A 159 -7.53 13.38 -6.95
N LEU A 160 -8.45 14.10 -7.61
CA LEU A 160 -9.86 13.73 -7.68
C LEU A 160 -10.12 12.52 -8.59
N VAL A 161 -9.36 12.36 -9.67
CA VAL A 161 -9.47 11.23 -10.60
C VAL A 161 -9.02 9.91 -9.96
N GLU A 162 -8.17 9.95 -8.94
CA GLU A 162 -7.73 8.75 -8.22
C GLU A 162 -8.87 8.04 -7.47
N PHE A 163 -9.86 8.77 -6.93
CA PHE A 163 -11.00 8.18 -6.22
C PHE A 163 -11.85 7.23 -7.08
N PRO A 164 -12.40 7.66 -8.24
CA PRO A 164 -13.14 6.75 -9.11
C PRO A 164 -12.24 5.66 -9.69
N ALA A 165 -10.95 5.94 -9.93
CA ALA A 165 -10.00 4.93 -10.37
C ALA A 165 -9.85 3.80 -9.34
N TYR A 166 -9.70 4.12 -8.05
CA TYR A 166 -9.64 3.09 -7.01
C TYR A 166 -10.92 2.29 -6.84
N ALA A 167 -12.09 2.93 -7.01
CA ALA A 167 -13.37 2.22 -7.02
C ALA A 167 -13.45 1.22 -8.19
N LEU A 168 -12.99 1.60 -9.38
CA LEU A 168 -12.90 0.73 -10.55
C LEU A 168 -11.91 -0.42 -10.33
N VAL A 169 -10.75 -0.15 -9.71
CA VAL A 169 -9.76 -1.17 -9.38
C VAL A 169 -10.33 -2.17 -8.36
N PHE A 170 -10.99 -1.68 -7.31
CA PHE A 170 -11.65 -2.53 -6.32
C PHE A 170 -12.69 -3.45 -6.97
N TRP A 171 -13.54 -2.90 -7.83
CA TRP A 171 -14.54 -3.67 -8.56
C TRP A 171 -13.91 -4.70 -9.50
N SER A 172 -12.90 -4.30 -10.27
CA SER A 172 -12.19 -5.15 -11.24
C SER A 172 -11.48 -6.32 -10.55
N ILE A 173 -10.81 -6.07 -9.42
CA ILE A 173 -10.15 -7.12 -8.63
C ILE A 173 -11.18 -8.11 -8.08
N LYS A 174 -12.33 -7.63 -7.62
CA LYS A 174 -13.40 -8.50 -7.12
C LYS A 174 -14.03 -9.36 -8.21
N ARG A 175 -14.12 -8.84 -9.45
CA ARG A 175 -14.76 -9.53 -10.57
C ARG A 175 -13.83 -10.49 -11.32
N TRP A 176 -12.63 -10.03 -11.66
CA TRP A 176 -11.69 -10.77 -12.52
C TRP A 176 -10.46 -11.29 -11.77
N GLY A 177 -10.25 -10.87 -10.52
CA GLY A 177 -9.07 -11.22 -9.74
C GLY A 177 -7.89 -10.28 -9.99
N ARG A 178 -6.84 -10.43 -9.17
CA ARG A 178 -5.73 -9.46 -9.10
C ARG A 178 -4.84 -9.43 -10.34
N ARG A 179 -4.45 -10.60 -10.88
CA ARG A 179 -3.50 -10.69 -12.00
C ARG A 179 -4.03 -10.12 -13.33
N PRO A 180 -5.21 -10.52 -13.82
CA PRO A 180 -5.71 -9.99 -15.10
C PRO A 180 -6.03 -8.49 -15.00
N THR A 181 -6.49 -8.02 -13.84
CA THR A 181 -6.68 -6.59 -13.59
C THR A 181 -5.37 -5.81 -13.70
N LEU A 182 -4.27 -6.30 -13.09
CA LEU A 182 -2.97 -5.63 -13.21
C LEU A 182 -2.45 -5.61 -14.65
N VAL A 183 -2.51 -6.75 -15.35
CA VAL A 183 -2.01 -6.84 -16.73
C VAL A 183 -2.80 -5.94 -17.68
N SER A 184 -4.13 -5.91 -17.55
CA SER A 184 -4.97 -5.04 -18.39
C SER A 184 -4.69 -3.56 -18.16
N LEU A 185 -4.57 -3.12 -16.91
CA LEU A 185 -4.26 -1.72 -16.59
C LEU A 185 -2.88 -1.30 -17.13
N MET A 186 -1.87 -2.16 -17.01
CA MET A 186 -0.54 -1.90 -17.58
C MET A 186 -0.55 -1.77 -19.10
N LEU A 187 -1.33 -2.62 -19.78
CA LEU A 187 -1.44 -2.57 -21.24
C LEU A 187 -2.15 -1.29 -21.69
N VAL A 188 -3.20 -0.89 -20.98
CA VAL A 188 -3.92 0.37 -21.24
C VAL A 188 -2.98 1.56 -21.01
N GLU A 189 -2.25 1.58 -19.90
CA GLU A 189 -1.27 2.62 -19.59
C GLU A 189 -0.19 2.72 -20.68
N GLY A 190 0.41 1.59 -21.06
CA GLY A 190 1.39 1.54 -22.15
C GLY A 190 0.83 2.03 -23.49
N ALA A 191 -0.41 1.66 -23.83
CA ALA A 191 -1.08 2.12 -25.03
C ALA A 191 -1.34 3.64 -25.01
N SER A 192 -1.72 4.20 -23.86
CA SER A 192 -1.91 5.64 -23.69
C SER A 192 -0.62 6.43 -23.96
N PHE A 193 0.53 5.94 -23.46
CA PHE A 193 1.82 6.59 -23.74
C PHE A 193 2.21 6.54 -25.21
N VAL A 194 1.96 5.41 -25.89
CA VAL A 194 2.19 5.31 -27.34
C VAL A 194 1.27 6.25 -28.10
N ALA A 195 0.00 6.38 -27.69
CA ALA A 195 -0.95 7.29 -28.32
C ALA A 195 -0.51 8.76 -28.19
N ILE A 196 0.06 9.17 -27.05
CA ILE A 196 0.60 10.52 -26.86
C ILE A 196 1.68 10.85 -27.90
N LEU A 197 2.54 9.88 -28.28
CA LEU A 197 3.56 10.08 -29.33
C LEU A 197 2.95 10.28 -30.73
N CYS A 198 1.73 9.78 -30.96
CA CYS A 198 1.02 9.94 -32.23
C CYS A 198 0.25 11.25 -32.33
N VAL A 199 0.09 12.00 -31.22
CA VAL A 199 -0.53 13.32 -31.24
C VAL A 199 0.52 14.32 -31.76
N PRO A 200 0.28 14.98 -32.92
CA PRO A 200 1.18 16.01 -33.40
C PRO A 200 1.14 17.20 -32.43
N VAL A 201 2.34 17.68 -32.06
CA VAL A 201 2.57 18.89 -31.25
C VAL A 201 2.17 20.13 -32.02
#